data_AF-A0A816GWW2-F1
#
_entry.id   AF-A0A816GWW2-F1
#
_cell.length_a   1.000
_cell.length_b   1.000
_cell.length_c   1.000
_cell.angle_alpha   90.00
_cell.angle_beta   90.00
_cell.angle_gamma   90.00
#
_symmetry.space_group_name_H-M   'P 1'
#
loop_
_entity.id
_entity.type
_entity.pdbx_description
1 polymer ?
#
loop_
_entity_poly.entity_id
_entity_poly.type
_entity_poly.pdbx_seq_one_letter_code
_entity_poly.pdbx_strand_id
1 'polypeptide(L)'
;MSSSVSSSPLSYSPTSSPELIKTRTHHKSCHIEIGLLILFLCLTIPSLLFLTLIYRRTTTYSPPTTSISPATLSDSPFFKFAFNRNFHRKSLINYPQARCMDDSIASYYIRLSTVSNSSRWFIYFDGGWFCYSNESCYFRRLFSPNLMTSNGFDEKKSSIGIFSSLKQYNLIYVPYCSSDLWSGSSNESHSHGSDIFHAIFDDLKSDKRFQKAQQI
;
A
#
# COMPACT_ATOMS: atom_id res chain seq x y z
N MET A 1 -19.10 -65.59 28.59
CA MET A 1 -20.34 -65.00 28.07
C MET A 1 -19.92 -64.07 26.93
N SER A 2 -19.62 -64.57 25.72
CA SER A 2 -20.55 -65.13 24.71
C SER A 2 -21.68 -64.11 24.45
N SER A 3 -21.93 -63.52 23.28
CA SER A 3 -21.82 -63.92 21.86
C SER A 3 -22.15 -62.62 21.05
N SER A 4 -22.01 -62.43 19.74
CA SER A 4 -21.82 -63.29 18.58
C SER A 4 -21.57 -62.41 17.34
N VAL A 5 -20.66 -62.89 16.50
CA VAL A 5 -20.42 -62.49 15.11
C VAL A 5 -21.56 -63.03 14.21
N SER A 6 -21.90 -62.32 13.13
CA SER A 6 -22.62 -62.89 11.99
C SER A 6 -21.96 -62.43 10.68
N SER A 7 -21.76 -63.38 9.78
CA SER A 7 -20.99 -63.28 8.55
C SER A 7 -21.71 -63.98 7.39
N SER A 8 -21.57 -63.39 6.18
CA SER A 8 -21.56 -64.03 4.84
C SER A 8 -22.92 -64.32 4.13
N PRO A 9 -22.99 -64.60 2.79
CA PRO A 9 -22.00 -64.43 1.68
C PRO A 9 -22.55 -63.88 0.30
N LEU A 10 -21.59 -63.50 -0.56
CA LEU A 10 -21.43 -63.54 -2.05
C LEU A 10 -22.63 -63.63 -3.04
N SER A 11 -22.53 -62.87 -4.14
CA SER A 11 -22.47 -63.43 -5.52
C SER A 11 -22.11 -62.36 -6.59
N TYR A 12 -21.44 -62.80 -7.66
CA TYR A 12 -20.78 -61.99 -8.70
C TYR A 12 -21.22 -62.43 -10.11
N SER A 13 -21.57 -61.46 -10.98
CA SER A 13 -21.53 -61.41 -12.48
C SER A 13 -22.43 -62.36 -13.32
N PRO A 14 -22.71 -62.13 -14.64
CA PRO A 14 -22.00 -61.26 -15.62
C PRO A 14 -22.84 -60.43 -16.66
N THR A 15 -22.16 -59.43 -17.25
CA THR A 15 -22.22 -58.78 -18.60
C THR A 15 -23.45 -58.84 -19.53
N SER A 16 -23.83 -57.68 -20.09
CA SER A 16 -24.22 -57.55 -21.52
C SER A 16 -23.97 -56.12 -22.08
N SER A 17 -23.52 -56.10 -23.34
CA SER A 17 -22.97 -55.07 -24.24
C SER A 17 -23.66 -53.70 -24.37
N PRO A 18 -22.96 -52.68 -24.95
CA PRO A 18 -23.43 -51.30 -25.03
C PRO A 18 -24.38 -51.05 -26.21
N GLU A 19 -25.50 -50.38 -25.93
CA GLU A 19 -26.40 -49.86 -26.97
C GLU A 19 -25.86 -48.56 -27.58
N LEU A 20 -25.90 -48.52 -28.91
CA LEU A 20 -25.40 -47.46 -29.77
C LEU A 20 -26.33 -46.24 -29.72
N ILE A 21 -26.00 -45.23 -28.90
CA ILE A 21 -26.71 -43.95 -28.91
C ILE A 21 -26.35 -43.18 -30.18
N LYS A 22 -27.32 -43.10 -31.10
CA LYS A 22 -27.29 -42.27 -32.30
C LYS A 22 -27.27 -40.79 -31.92
N THR A 23 -26.09 -40.16 -31.92
CA THR A 23 -25.94 -38.72 -31.74
C THR A 23 -26.54 -37.98 -32.93
N ARG A 24 -27.66 -37.27 -32.70
CA ARG A 24 -28.23 -36.30 -33.63
C ARG A 24 -28.23 -34.92 -32.98
N THR A 25 -27.14 -34.17 -33.12
CA THR A 25 -27.13 -32.71 -32.88
C THR A 25 -25.95 -32.07 -33.61
N HIS A 26 -26.12 -31.71 -34.88
CA HIS A 26 -25.07 -31.02 -35.64
C HIS A 26 -25.62 -29.80 -36.40
N HIS A 27 -26.26 -28.87 -35.68
CA HIS A 27 -26.61 -27.56 -36.28
C HIS A 27 -26.66 -26.37 -35.30
N LYS A 28 -26.86 -26.60 -33.99
CA LYS A 28 -26.92 -25.51 -32.99
C LYS A 28 -25.55 -25.08 -32.42
N SER A 29 -24.53 -25.94 -32.46
CA SER A 29 -23.21 -25.64 -31.88
C SER A 29 -22.41 -24.62 -32.70
N CYS A 30 -22.50 -24.68 -34.03
CA CYS A 30 -21.75 -23.80 -34.94
C CYS A 30 -22.16 -22.32 -34.81
N HIS A 31 -23.45 -22.04 -34.61
CA HIS A 31 -23.95 -20.66 -34.45
C HIS A 31 -23.47 -20.00 -33.14
N ILE A 32 -23.32 -20.77 -32.06
CA ILE A 32 -22.89 -20.24 -30.76
C ILE A 32 -21.38 -19.94 -30.79
N GLU A 33 -20.57 -20.82 -31.38
CA GLU A 33 -19.12 -20.59 -31.51
C GLU A 33 -18.81 -19.43 -32.46
N ILE A 34 -19.53 -19.32 -33.59
CA ILE A 34 -19.40 -18.17 -34.49
C ILE A 34 -19.83 -16.88 -33.78
N GLY A 35 -20.91 -16.92 -32.99
CA GLY A 35 -21.36 -15.76 -32.20
C GLY A 35 -20.32 -15.29 -31.18
N LEU A 36 -19.68 -16.22 -30.47
CA LEU A 36 -18.61 -15.91 -29.52
C LEU A 36 -17.34 -15.36 -30.20
N LEU A 37 -16.96 -15.92 -31.36
CA LEU A 37 -15.84 -15.42 -32.15
C LEU A 37 -16.10 -14.00 -32.67
N ILE A 38 -17.30 -13.72 -33.18
CA ILE A 38 -17.70 -12.38 -33.63
C ILE A 38 -17.67 -11.39 -32.46
N LEU A 39 -18.21 -11.77 -31.29
CA LEU A 39 -18.19 -10.91 -30.11
C LEU A 39 -16.76 -10.60 -29.64
N PHE A 40 -15.88 -11.60 -29.62
CA PHE A 40 -14.48 -11.43 -29.24
C PHE A 40 -13.73 -10.51 -30.21
N LEU A 41 -13.94 -10.68 -31.53
CA LEU A 41 -13.34 -9.80 -32.55
C LEU A 41 -13.88 -8.36 -32.44
N CYS A 42 -15.19 -8.18 -32.20
CA CYS A 42 -15.81 -6.87 -32.02
C CYS A 42 -15.34 -6.13 -30.76
N LEU A 43 -14.87 -6.82 -29.72
CA LEU A 43 -14.37 -6.19 -28.50
C LEU A 43 -12.86 -5.93 -28.55
N THR A 44 -12.09 -6.84 -29.14
CA THR A 44 -10.63 -6.77 -29.13
C THR A 44 -10.08 -5.82 -30.21
N ILE A 45 -10.65 -5.83 -31.42
CA ILE A 45 -10.15 -5.01 -32.53
C ILE A 45 -10.29 -3.49 -32.24
N PRO A 46 -11.44 -2.97 -31.74
CA PRO A 46 -11.54 -1.55 -31.42
C PRO A 46 -10.65 -1.13 -30.26
N SER A 47 -10.45 -2.00 -29.27
CA SER A 47 -9.54 -1.75 -28.14
C SER A 47 -8.08 -1.63 -28.60
N LEU A 48 -7.64 -2.53 -29.49
CA LEU A 48 -6.29 -2.52 -30.05
C LEU A 48 -6.06 -1.31 -30.98
N LEU A 49 -7.07 -0.94 -31.78
CA LEU A 49 -7.05 0.29 -32.57
C LEU A 49 -6.97 1.54 -31.68
N PHE A 50 -7.74 1.58 -30.60
CA PHE A 50 -7.71 2.71 -29.67
C PHE A 50 -6.34 2.82 -28.95
N LEU A 51 -5.76 1.70 -28.51
CA LEU A 51 -4.43 1.66 -27.90
C LEU A 51 -3.33 2.08 -28.89
N THR A 52 -3.40 1.64 -30.14
CA THR A 52 -2.43 2.04 -31.18
C THR A 52 -2.57 3.53 -31.54
N LEU A 53 -3.78 4.09 -31.52
CA LEU A 53 -4.00 5.54 -31.69
C LEU A 53 -3.46 6.35 -30.50
N ILE A 54 -3.64 5.88 -29.26
CA ILE A 54 -3.04 6.50 -28.07
C ILE A 54 -1.51 6.45 -28.18
N TYR A 55 -0.96 5.28 -28.48
CA TYR A 55 0.49 5.09 -28.61
C TYR A 55 1.09 6.01 -29.68
N ARG A 56 0.44 6.11 -30.84
CA ARG A 56 0.87 7.00 -31.93
C ARG A 56 0.76 8.48 -31.58
N ARG A 57 -0.21 8.87 -30.72
CA ARG A 57 -0.34 10.24 -30.21
C ARG A 57 0.75 10.58 -29.19
N THR A 58 1.22 9.63 -28.40
CA THR A 58 2.35 9.82 -27.48
C THR A 58 3.70 9.95 -28.20
N THR A 59 3.87 9.36 -29.38
CA THR A 59 5.14 9.42 -30.14
C THR A 59 5.37 10.72 -30.92
N THR A 60 4.38 11.62 -30.99
CA THR A 60 4.50 12.89 -31.75
C THR A 60 4.64 14.14 -30.88
N TYR A 61 4.72 13.99 -29.56
CA TYR A 61 4.98 15.12 -28.67
C TYR A 61 6.44 15.14 -28.23
N SER A 62 7.30 15.67 -29.09
CA SER A 62 8.62 16.15 -28.68
C SER A 62 8.44 17.56 -28.11
N PRO A 63 8.56 17.77 -26.79
CA PRO A 63 8.57 19.13 -26.25
C PRO A 63 9.78 19.90 -26.80
N PRO A 64 9.67 21.20 -27.08
CA PRO A 64 10.81 21.99 -27.52
C PRO A 64 11.86 22.01 -26.41
N THR A 65 13.03 21.44 -26.71
CA THR A 65 14.22 21.48 -25.86
C THR A 65 14.79 22.90 -25.87
N THR A 66 14.25 23.78 -25.05
CA THR A 66 14.96 25.01 -24.66
C THR A 66 15.92 24.63 -23.54
N SER A 67 17.18 24.45 -23.89
CA SER A 67 18.27 24.19 -22.94
C SER A 67 18.51 25.41 -22.07
N ILE A 68 17.81 25.49 -20.94
CA ILE A 68 18.20 26.37 -19.83
C ILE A 68 18.88 25.48 -18.80
N SER A 69 20.16 25.75 -18.55
CA SER A 69 21.00 24.98 -17.63
C SER A 69 20.34 24.86 -16.24
N PRO A 70 20.29 23.66 -15.64
CA PRO A 70 19.58 23.42 -14.37
C PRO A 70 20.22 24.07 -13.13
N ALA A 71 21.42 24.65 -13.26
CA ALA A 71 22.17 25.22 -12.14
C ALA A 71 21.67 26.59 -11.66
N THR A 72 20.86 27.33 -12.42
CA THR A 72 20.47 28.71 -12.08
C THR A 72 19.03 28.86 -11.56
N LEU A 73 18.20 27.80 -11.62
CA LEU A 73 16.80 27.85 -11.15
C LEU A 73 16.61 27.34 -9.71
N SER A 74 17.57 26.58 -9.17
CA SER A 74 17.51 26.01 -7.81
C SER A 74 17.50 27.08 -6.71
N ASP A 75 18.11 28.24 -6.95
CA ASP A 75 18.23 29.30 -5.94
C ASP A 75 17.17 30.40 -6.04
N SER A 76 16.26 30.30 -7.02
CA SER A 76 15.12 31.20 -7.07
C SER A 76 14.19 30.96 -5.87
N PRO A 77 13.82 32.01 -5.11
CA PRO A 77 12.83 31.92 -4.03
C PRO A 77 11.51 31.29 -4.51
N PHE A 78 11.15 31.52 -5.78
CA PHE A 78 9.97 30.94 -6.42
C PHE A 78 10.07 29.41 -6.58
N PHE A 79 11.24 28.88 -6.94
CA PHE A 79 11.47 27.44 -7.03
C PHE A 79 11.57 26.79 -5.65
N LYS A 80 12.23 27.40 -4.67
CA LYS A 80 12.20 26.91 -3.26
C LYS A 80 10.77 26.84 -2.71
N PHE A 81 9.91 27.78 -3.09
CA PHE A 81 8.49 27.82 -2.70
C PHE A 81 7.63 26.78 -3.43
N ALA A 82 7.89 26.51 -4.71
CA ALA A 82 7.17 25.53 -5.52
C ALA A 82 7.56 24.06 -5.22
N PHE A 83 8.74 23.82 -4.64
CA PHE A 83 9.32 22.48 -4.52
C PHE A 83 9.33 21.85 -3.12
N ASN A 84 8.94 22.56 -2.04
CA ASN A 84 8.83 21.90 -0.73
C ASN A 84 7.48 21.17 -0.55
N ARG A 85 7.13 20.32 -1.53
CA ARG A 85 5.93 19.47 -1.48
C ARG A 85 6.18 18.14 -0.80
N ASN A 86 7.41 17.67 -0.74
CA ASN A 86 7.71 16.36 -0.16
C ASN A 86 7.84 16.45 1.35
N PHE A 87 7.44 15.38 2.02
CA PHE A 87 7.83 15.15 3.38
C PHE A 87 9.31 14.73 3.45
N HIS A 88 9.97 15.11 4.54
CA HIS A 88 11.33 14.69 4.86
C HIS A 88 11.31 13.83 6.13
N ARG A 89 12.04 12.72 6.12
CA ARG A 89 12.10 11.77 7.22
C ARG A 89 12.85 12.35 8.42
N LYS A 90 12.33 12.11 9.62
CA LYS A 90 12.92 12.43 10.91
C LYS A 90 13.04 11.13 11.71
N SER A 91 14.28 10.74 11.98
CA SER A 91 14.57 9.53 12.77
C SER A 91 14.39 9.79 14.25
N LEU A 92 13.83 8.81 14.97
CA LEU A 92 13.67 8.83 16.42
C LEU A 92 14.84 8.14 17.15
N ILE A 93 16.05 8.16 16.58
CA ILE A 93 17.24 7.49 17.13
C ILE A 93 17.54 7.88 18.59
N ASN A 94 17.19 9.09 19.01
CA ASN A 94 17.39 9.59 20.38
C ASN A 94 16.33 9.09 21.38
N TYR A 95 15.38 8.27 20.93
CA TYR A 95 14.30 7.69 21.72
C TYR A 95 14.39 6.16 21.63
N PRO A 96 15.20 5.51 22.49
CA PRO A 96 15.57 4.10 22.32
C PRO A 96 14.40 3.11 22.30
N GLN A 97 13.25 3.48 22.89
CA GLN A 97 12.03 2.66 22.93
C GLN A 97 11.13 2.86 21.69
N ALA A 98 11.35 3.91 20.89
CA ALA A 98 10.57 4.18 19.69
C ALA A 98 11.06 3.29 18.53
N ARG A 99 10.63 2.03 18.53
CA ARG A 99 11.05 1.00 17.56
C ARG A 99 9.87 0.39 16.84
N CYS A 100 10.10 -0.05 15.61
CA CYS A 100 9.15 -0.89 14.89
C CYS A 100 9.18 -2.33 15.41
N MET A 101 8.24 -3.16 14.95
CA MET A 101 8.13 -4.57 15.36
C MET A 101 9.38 -5.44 15.04
N ASP A 102 10.27 -4.99 14.17
CA ASP A 102 11.55 -5.65 13.85
C ASP A 102 12.76 -5.00 14.53
N ASP A 103 12.52 -4.20 15.58
CA ASP A 103 13.49 -3.41 16.34
C ASP A 103 14.20 -2.28 15.56
N SER A 104 13.87 -2.08 14.28
CA SER A 104 14.36 -0.91 13.53
C SER A 104 13.87 0.40 14.18
N ILE A 105 14.69 1.45 14.10
CA ILE A 105 14.38 2.74 14.72
C ILE A 105 13.20 3.38 13.98
N ALA A 106 12.13 3.69 14.70
CA ALA A 106 10.97 4.35 14.10
C ALA A 106 11.34 5.74 13.58
N SER A 107 10.56 6.23 12.63
CA SER A 107 10.73 7.56 12.05
C SER A 107 9.38 8.15 11.72
N TYR A 108 9.29 9.47 11.73
CA TYR A 108 8.14 10.19 11.19
C TYR A 108 8.58 11.08 10.02
N TYR A 109 7.62 11.71 9.37
CA TYR A 109 7.84 12.54 8.19
C TYR A 109 7.29 13.94 8.45
N ILE A 110 8.07 14.97 8.14
CA ILE A 110 7.66 16.38 8.29
C ILE A 110 7.64 17.11 6.95
N ARG A 111 6.58 17.89 6.72
CA ARG A 111 6.51 18.89 5.65
C ARG A 111 6.04 20.21 6.24
N LEU A 112 6.89 21.23 6.17
CA LEU A 112 6.53 22.56 6.68
C LEU A 112 5.51 23.25 5.78
N SER A 113 4.72 24.15 6.38
CA SER A 113 3.78 24.96 5.62
C SER A 113 4.47 25.79 4.55
N THR A 114 3.79 26.00 3.42
CA THR A 114 4.22 27.00 2.42
C THR A 114 3.91 28.43 2.89
N VAL A 115 3.03 28.60 3.88
CA VAL A 115 2.71 29.90 4.46
C VAL A 115 3.73 30.22 5.56
N SER A 116 4.29 31.43 5.53
CA SER A 116 5.24 31.88 6.55
C SER A 116 4.57 31.91 7.93
N ASN A 117 5.30 31.45 8.96
CA ASN A 117 4.86 31.47 10.35
C ASN A 117 3.52 30.75 10.63
N SER A 118 3.16 29.73 9.84
CA SER A 118 1.96 28.94 10.13
C SER A 118 2.06 28.29 11.52
N SER A 119 1.06 28.57 12.37
CA SER A 119 0.86 27.99 13.70
C SER A 119 -0.06 26.76 13.69
N ARG A 120 -0.47 26.30 12.50
CA ARG A 120 -1.38 25.16 12.34
C ARG A 120 -0.60 23.90 12.01
N TRP A 121 -0.85 22.86 12.79
CA TRP A 121 -0.24 21.55 12.64
C TRP A 121 -1.32 20.53 12.31
N PHE A 122 -0.95 19.54 11.52
CA PHE A 122 -1.80 18.39 11.24
C PHE A 122 -0.95 17.14 11.35
N ILE A 123 -1.27 16.29 12.32
CA ILE A 123 -0.52 15.07 12.62
C ILE A 123 -1.38 13.88 12.22
N TYR A 124 -0.91 13.10 11.26
CA TYR A 124 -1.58 11.91 10.77
C TYR A 124 -0.79 10.67 11.16
N PHE A 125 -1.43 9.80 11.94
CA PHE A 125 -0.95 8.47 12.24
C PHE A 125 -1.55 7.48 11.24
N ASP A 126 -0.70 6.79 10.50
CA ASP A 126 -1.20 5.84 9.51
C ASP A 126 -1.85 4.63 10.18
N GLY A 127 -2.70 3.94 9.40
CA GLY A 127 -3.36 2.72 9.83
C GLY A 127 -2.72 1.47 9.24
N GLY A 128 -3.44 0.36 9.34
CA GLY A 128 -3.06 -0.90 8.66
C GLY A 128 -3.27 -2.15 9.50
N TRP A 129 -4.43 -2.30 10.15
CA TRP A 129 -4.73 -3.46 11.02
C TRP A 129 -3.73 -3.66 12.17
N PHE A 130 -3.73 -4.80 12.82
CA PHE A 130 -2.82 -5.14 13.92
C PHE A 130 -2.53 -6.64 13.90
N CYS A 131 -1.58 -7.08 14.70
CA CYS A 131 -1.42 -8.49 15.04
C CYS A 131 -1.49 -8.65 16.58
N TYR A 132 -1.90 -9.82 17.05
CA TYR A 132 -2.26 -10.03 18.47
C TYR A 132 -1.77 -11.38 19.02
N SER A 133 -1.13 -12.19 18.19
CA SER A 133 -0.57 -13.50 18.53
C SER A 133 0.71 -13.73 17.72
N ASN A 134 1.54 -14.67 18.14
CA ASN A 134 2.75 -15.03 17.41
C ASN A 134 2.44 -15.44 15.96
N GLU A 135 1.37 -16.20 15.74
CA GLU A 135 0.96 -16.64 14.41
C GLU A 135 0.51 -15.46 13.55
N SER A 136 -0.34 -14.58 14.09
CA SER A 136 -0.82 -13.40 13.35
C SER A 136 0.31 -12.42 13.03
N CYS A 137 1.27 -12.23 13.95
CA CYS A 137 2.44 -11.38 13.71
C CYS A 137 3.41 -12.02 12.72
N TYR A 138 3.56 -13.35 12.74
CA TYR A 138 4.30 -14.09 11.72
C TYR A 138 3.66 -13.92 10.33
N PHE A 139 2.34 -14.12 10.21
CA PHE A 139 1.61 -13.86 8.96
C PHE A 139 1.81 -12.42 8.48
N ARG A 140 1.70 -11.45 9.37
CA ARG A 140 1.92 -10.04 9.03
C ARG A 140 3.32 -9.78 8.52
N ARG A 141 4.34 -10.42 9.10
CA ARG A 141 5.74 -10.29 8.65
C ARG A 141 5.91 -10.79 7.21
N LEU A 142 5.21 -11.86 6.84
CA LEU A 142 5.28 -12.43 5.49
C LEU A 142 4.50 -11.60 4.46
N PHE A 143 3.30 -11.15 4.81
CA PHE A 143 2.35 -10.60 3.84
C PHE A 143 2.18 -9.08 3.92
N SER A 144 2.68 -8.43 4.97
CA SER A 144 2.64 -6.97 5.15
C SER A 144 3.89 -6.44 5.86
N PRO A 145 5.12 -6.79 5.40
CA PRO A 145 6.36 -6.44 6.08
C PRO A 145 6.54 -4.92 6.27
N ASN A 146 6.05 -4.11 5.33
CA ASN A 146 6.12 -2.65 5.40
C ASN A 146 5.42 -2.02 6.62
N LEU A 147 4.56 -2.78 7.31
CA LEU A 147 3.88 -2.34 8.53
C LEU A 147 4.54 -2.87 9.81
N MET A 148 5.77 -3.39 9.70
CA MET A 148 6.54 -3.96 10.80
C MET A 148 7.98 -3.42 10.88
N THR A 149 8.43 -2.65 9.89
CA THR A 149 9.82 -2.17 9.78
C THR A 149 9.89 -0.74 9.27
N SER A 150 10.93 -0.01 9.67
CA SER A 150 11.31 1.29 9.08
C SER A 150 12.42 1.19 8.04
N ASN A 151 13.00 0.01 7.81
CA ASN A 151 14.16 -0.16 6.93
C ASN A 151 13.88 0.22 5.46
N GLY A 152 12.60 0.19 5.04
CA GLY A 152 12.16 0.61 3.71
C GLY A 152 11.73 2.08 3.59
N PHE A 153 11.88 2.88 4.65
CA PHE A 153 11.43 4.28 4.63
C PHE A 153 12.43 5.15 3.89
N ASP A 154 12.03 5.72 2.76
CA ASP A 154 12.86 6.68 2.01
C ASP A 154 13.08 7.98 2.80
N GLU A 155 14.17 8.69 2.51
CA GLU A 155 14.44 10.01 3.09
C GLU A 155 13.33 11.02 2.76
N LYS A 156 12.72 10.90 1.59
CA LYS A 156 11.65 11.77 1.11
C LYS A 156 10.42 10.97 0.74
N LYS A 157 9.24 11.48 1.11
CA LYS A 157 7.95 10.89 0.74
C LYS A 157 7.07 11.94 0.05
N SER A 158 6.44 11.55 -1.05
CA SER A 158 5.52 12.44 -1.78
C SER A 158 4.30 12.81 -0.94
N SER A 159 3.96 14.10 -0.88
CA SER A 159 2.71 14.58 -0.29
C SER A 159 1.58 14.51 -1.31
N ILE A 160 0.81 13.42 -1.25
CA ILE A 160 -0.33 13.14 -2.14
C ILE A 160 -1.65 13.13 -1.36
N GLY A 161 -2.78 13.02 -2.06
CA GLY A 161 -4.10 12.94 -1.45
C GLY A 161 -4.43 14.17 -0.61
N ILE A 162 -5.00 13.98 0.59
CA ILE A 162 -5.38 15.07 1.49
C ILE A 162 -4.21 16.01 1.81
N PHE A 163 -3.00 15.48 1.94
CA PHE A 163 -1.80 16.28 2.28
C PHE A 163 -1.43 17.30 1.20
N SER A 164 -1.78 17.04 -0.06
CA SER A 164 -1.51 17.96 -1.17
C SER A 164 -2.36 19.25 -1.11
N SER A 165 -3.52 19.17 -0.47
CA SER A 165 -4.47 20.28 -0.26
C SER A 165 -4.22 21.05 1.04
N LEU A 166 -3.42 20.51 1.97
CA LEU A 166 -3.15 21.10 3.28
C LEU A 166 -1.84 21.91 3.32
N LYS A 167 -1.54 22.66 2.25
CA LYS A 167 -0.26 23.41 2.09
C LYS A 167 -0.01 24.42 3.21
N GLN A 168 -1.07 24.99 3.76
CA GLN A 168 -1.08 25.96 4.86
C GLN A 168 -0.81 25.34 6.25
N TYR A 169 -0.79 24.01 6.38
CA TYR A 169 -0.44 23.32 7.63
C TYR A 169 1.01 22.88 7.59
N ASN A 170 1.65 22.83 8.77
CA ASN A 170 2.80 21.98 9.00
C ASN A 170 2.26 20.54 9.16
N LEU A 171 2.73 19.62 8.33
CA LEU A 171 2.23 18.25 8.31
C LEU A 171 3.23 17.31 8.94
N ILE A 172 2.72 16.43 9.79
CA ILE A 172 3.42 15.26 10.29
C ILE A 172 2.70 14.03 9.77
N TYR A 173 3.44 13.14 9.11
CA TYR A 173 2.96 11.81 8.72
C TYR A 173 3.75 10.76 9.49
N VAL A 174 3.05 9.90 10.21
CA VAL A 174 3.65 8.86 11.04
C VAL A 174 3.35 7.50 10.40
N PRO A 175 4.31 6.86 9.73
CA PRO A 175 4.13 5.53 9.17
C PRO A 175 3.88 4.52 10.29
N TYR A 176 2.89 3.66 10.11
CA TYR A 176 2.56 2.63 11.08
C TYR A 176 3.45 1.40 10.92
N CYS A 177 4.30 1.16 11.92
CA CYS A 177 5.21 0.01 11.94
C CYS A 177 5.16 -0.82 13.24
N SER A 178 4.28 -0.45 14.18
CA SER A 178 4.18 -1.08 15.51
C SER A 178 3.13 -2.18 15.60
N SER A 179 2.22 -2.30 14.62
CA SER A 179 1.24 -3.40 14.52
C SER A 179 0.31 -3.59 15.74
N ASP A 180 0.15 -2.57 16.57
CA ASP A 180 -0.48 -2.61 17.89
C ASP A 180 -1.50 -1.47 18.13
N LEU A 181 -2.03 -0.88 17.06
CA LEU A 181 -2.97 0.24 17.12
C LEU A 181 -2.46 1.46 17.91
N TRP A 182 -1.13 1.68 17.91
CA TRP A 182 -0.48 2.78 18.64
C TRP A 182 -0.57 2.67 20.17
N SER A 183 -0.83 1.47 20.68
CA SER A 183 -1.11 1.26 22.12
C SER A 183 -0.02 0.55 22.91
N GLY A 184 0.94 -0.12 22.25
CA GLY A 184 1.94 -0.94 22.92
C GLY A 184 3.11 -0.15 23.50
N SER A 185 3.65 -0.66 24.61
CA SER A 185 4.94 -0.27 25.22
C SER A 185 5.58 -1.52 25.83
N SER A 186 5.86 -2.53 25.01
CA SER A 186 6.36 -3.85 25.45
C SER A 186 7.54 -4.32 24.60
N ASN A 187 8.67 -4.56 25.27
CA ASN A 187 9.84 -5.19 24.66
C ASN A 187 9.61 -6.67 24.34
N GLU A 188 8.71 -7.36 25.05
CA GLU A 188 8.47 -8.80 24.83
C GLU A 188 7.73 -9.05 23.52
N SER A 189 6.71 -8.23 23.24
CA SER A 189 5.93 -8.33 22.00
C SER A 189 6.46 -7.43 20.88
N HIS A 190 7.52 -6.65 21.15
CA HIS A 190 8.07 -5.60 20.27
C HIS A 190 7.02 -4.56 19.83
N SER A 191 5.96 -4.40 20.63
CA SER A 191 4.86 -3.48 20.36
C SER A 191 5.13 -2.17 21.07
N HIS A 192 5.51 -1.15 20.30
CA HIS A 192 6.01 0.14 20.80
C HIS A 192 5.22 1.34 20.28
N GLY A 193 3.97 1.14 19.86
CA GLY A 193 3.14 2.19 19.29
C GLY A 193 2.97 3.40 20.20
N SER A 194 2.80 3.18 21.51
CA SER A 194 2.72 4.25 22.51
C SER A 194 4.08 4.95 22.68
N ASP A 195 5.18 4.19 22.69
CA ASP A 195 6.54 4.76 22.78
C ASP A 195 6.86 5.65 21.57
N ILE A 196 6.48 5.22 20.36
CA ILE A 196 6.62 6.01 19.14
C ILE A 196 5.78 7.29 19.23
N PHE A 197 4.52 7.19 19.67
CA PHE A 197 3.64 8.34 19.85
C PHE A 197 4.29 9.37 20.78
N HIS A 198 4.74 8.97 21.97
CA HIS A 198 5.36 9.86 22.94
C HIS A 198 6.65 10.48 22.42
N ALA A 199 7.52 9.67 21.80
CA ALA A 199 8.78 10.14 21.22
C ALA A 199 8.57 11.23 20.15
N ILE A 200 7.55 11.10 19.30
CA ILE A 200 7.23 12.12 18.29
C ILE A 200 6.82 13.43 18.95
N PHE A 201 5.94 13.40 19.94
CA PHE A 201 5.52 14.62 20.63
C PHE A 201 6.66 15.27 21.43
N ASP A 202 7.55 14.48 22.01
CA ASP A 202 8.72 15.02 22.71
C ASP A 202 9.74 15.63 21.74
N ASP A 203 9.97 15.00 20.58
CA ASP A 203 10.79 15.57 19.51
C ASP A 203 10.17 16.88 18.98
N LEU A 204 8.86 16.91 18.74
CA LEU A 204 8.15 18.09 18.28
C LEU A 204 8.19 19.23 19.31
N LYS A 205 8.06 18.96 20.61
CA LYS A 205 8.18 19.98 21.66
C LYS A 205 9.54 20.69 21.66
N SER A 206 10.60 20.05 21.14
CA SER A 206 11.91 20.69 20.99
C SER A 206 11.95 21.69 19.81
N ASP A 207 11.01 21.58 18.86
CA ASP A 207 10.91 22.48 17.71
C ASP A 207 10.22 23.80 18.09
N LYS A 208 10.98 24.91 17.99
CA LYS A 208 10.49 26.27 18.26
C LYS A 208 9.25 26.67 17.44
N ARG A 209 9.01 26.04 16.28
CA ARG A 209 7.82 26.25 15.46
C ARG A 209 6.60 25.55 16.05
N PHE A 210 6.78 24.34 16.59
CA PHE A 210 5.72 23.57 17.23
C PHE A 210 5.32 24.17 18.57
N GLN A 211 6.27 24.74 19.32
CA GLN A 211 5.98 25.50 20.55
C GLN A 211 5.04 26.70 20.33
N LYS A 212 4.92 27.18 19.09
CA LYS A 212 3.99 28.26 18.69
C LYS A 212 2.69 27.74 18.07
N ALA A 213 2.45 26.43 18.13
CA ALA A 213 1.24 25.84 17.60
C ALA A 213 0.00 26.42 18.31
N GLN A 214 -0.98 26.84 17.53
CA GLN A 214 -2.28 27.32 18.02
C GLN A 214 -3.40 26.32 17.71
N GLN A 215 -3.12 25.38 16.80
CA GLN A 215 -4.01 24.30 16.42
C GLN A 215 -3.16 23.07 16.10
N ILE A 216 -3.53 21.94 16.70
CA ILE A 216 -2.97 20.61 16.46
C ILE A 216 -4.14 19.69 16.13
#